data_AF-A0A0W8DI83-F1
#
_entry.id   AF-A0A0W8DI83-F1
#
_cell.length_a   1.000
_cell.length_b   1.000
_cell.length_c   1.000
_cell.angle_alpha   90.00
_cell.angle_beta   90.00
_cell.angle_gamma   90.00
#
_symmetry.space_group_name_H-M   'P 1'
#
loop_
_entity.id
_entity.type
_entity.pdbx_description
1 polymer ?
#
loop_
_entity_poly.entity_id
_entity_poly.type
_entity_poly.pdbx_seq_one_letter_code
_entity_poly.pdbx_strand_id
1 'polypeptide(L)'
;METEWHTLGKVQYQKWAVYGMTWASEGVTDLRDFVAACAPYGGPVALLRDPKKLVKVSSDSPLARQLLLFNACGRKLGSVDWTPFEDKKETLVGMTWTDELRLLCVFASGTCVAFSMSGDEETRFSLLPPGAKDKVATFEAWGGGLVALTEKMALVQVLDVDSYEPKLLPLVAAFAKKFKVPDKRFYRVKIKALAETRQWDALHKFSMEKKTPPCGFKAFAIACLEEGEKQQAENYTARITSVDEKFETLIHLDMYSDALQLAIKLKDPEKLTNVRNLCNDDNICNQADKAAMELGFVS
;
A
#
# COMPACT_ATOMS: atom_id res chain seq x y z
N MET A 1 29.96 2.94 -32.99
CA MET A 1 28.75 2.72 -32.19
C MET A 1 27.58 2.72 -33.16
N GLU A 2 26.96 1.56 -33.38
CA GLU A 2 25.84 1.45 -34.29
C GLU A 2 24.62 2.13 -33.67
N THR A 3 24.10 3.14 -34.38
CA THR A 3 22.94 3.93 -33.99
C THR A 3 21.68 3.21 -34.46
N GLU A 4 21.23 2.24 -33.66
CA GLU A 4 20.02 1.48 -33.96
C GLU A 4 18.76 2.30 -33.56
N TRP A 5 17.93 2.63 -34.54
CA TRP A 5 16.65 3.30 -34.34
C TRP A 5 15.56 2.27 -34.09
N HIS A 6 14.78 2.46 -33.02
CA HIS A 6 13.69 1.58 -32.64
C HIS A 6 12.32 2.24 -32.91
N THR A 7 11.31 1.43 -33.22
CA THR A 7 9.95 1.93 -33.48
C THR A 7 9.06 1.69 -32.27
N LEU A 8 8.40 2.75 -31.77
CA LEU A 8 7.38 2.70 -30.73
C LEU A 8 6.06 3.23 -31.29
N GLY A 9 5.20 2.34 -31.76
CA GLY A 9 3.95 2.72 -32.45
C GLY A 9 4.25 3.49 -33.74
N LYS A 10 3.88 4.78 -33.79
CA LYS A 10 4.10 5.66 -34.95
C LYS A 10 5.34 6.55 -34.84
N VAL A 11 6.09 6.47 -33.74
CA VAL A 11 7.28 7.29 -33.51
C VAL A 11 8.54 6.43 -33.49
N GLN A 12 9.66 7.00 -33.93
CA GLN A 12 10.98 6.37 -33.84
C GLN A 12 11.76 7.01 -32.70
N TYR A 13 12.51 6.20 -31.98
CA TYR A 13 13.39 6.66 -30.92
C TYR A 13 14.74 5.97 -31.01
N GLN A 14 15.75 6.60 -30.43
CA GLN A 14 17.08 6.03 -30.32
C GLN A 14 17.44 5.92 -28.85
N LYS A 15 18.05 4.79 -28.47
CA LYS A 15 18.55 4.58 -27.12
C LYS A 15 20.05 4.83 -27.07
N TRP A 16 20.50 5.71 -26.19
CA TRP A 16 21.92 5.90 -25.90
C TRP A 16 22.24 5.39 -24.50
N ALA A 17 23.20 4.48 -24.41
CA ALA A 17 23.76 4.07 -23.13
C ALA A 17 24.71 5.15 -22.65
N VAL A 18 24.35 5.85 -21.57
CA VAL A 18 25.18 6.91 -20.97
C VAL A 18 26.35 6.32 -20.20
N TYR A 19 26.11 5.24 -19.45
CA TYR A 19 27.13 4.46 -18.77
C TYR A 19 26.62 3.02 -18.53
N GLY A 20 27.56 2.09 -18.40
CA GLY A 20 27.27 0.72 -17.97
C GLY A 20 27.18 0.67 -16.45
N MET A 21 26.13 0.04 -15.93
CA MET A 21 26.02 -0.18 -14.49
C MET A 21 26.96 -1.30 -14.05
N THR A 22 27.60 -1.13 -12.90
CA THR A 22 28.63 -2.09 -12.42
C THR A 22 28.16 -3.03 -11.31
N TRP A 23 26.94 -2.87 -10.80
CA TRP A 23 26.39 -3.69 -9.70
C TRP A 23 26.26 -5.20 -10.00
N ALA A 24 26.35 -5.62 -11.27
CA ALA A 24 26.43 -7.04 -11.61
C ALA A 24 27.67 -7.73 -11.03
N SER A 25 28.78 -7.00 -10.82
CA SER A 25 29.97 -7.53 -10.16
C SER A 25 29.74 -7.87 -8.68
N GLU A 26 28.68 -7.31 -8.08
CA GLU A 26 28.27 -7.55 -6.70
C GLU A 26 27.10 -8.55 -6.62
N GLY A 27 26.84 -9.31 -7.70
CA GLY A 27 25.77 -10.30 -7.75
C GLY A 27 24.37 -9.73 -8.00
N VAL A 28 24.24 -8.43 -8.29
CA VAL A 28 22.97 -7.79 -8.63
C VAL A 28 22.67 -8.01 -10.12
N THR A 29 21.94 -9.08 -10.43
CA THR A 29 21.60 -9.46 -11.82
C THR A 29 20.21 -8.98 -12.24
N ASP A 30 19.25 -8.93 -11.32
CA ASP A 30 17.90 -8.40 -11.54
C ASP A 30 17.52 -7.49 -10.37
N LEU A 31 17.16 -6.23 -10.62
CA LEU A 31 16.78 -5.31 -9.54
C LEU A 31 15.45 -5.70 -8.87
N ARG A 32 14.60 -6.47 -9.56
CA ARG A 32 13.33 -6.97 -9.01
C ARG A 32 13.56 -7.92 -7.85
N ASP A 33 14.77 -8.40 -7.64
CA ASP A 33 15.13 -9.30 -6.54
C ASP A 33 15.37 -8.60 -5.21
N PHE A 34 15.37 -7.28 -5.21
CA PHE A 34 15.79 -6.47 -4.08
C PHE A 34 14.65 -5.55 -3.63
N VAL A 35 14.64 -5.24 -2.33
CA VAL A 35 14.02 -4.03 -1.80
C VAL A 35 15.01 -2.90 -2.06
N ALA A 36 14.57 -1.87 -2.77
CA ALA A 36 15.42 -0.76 -3.19
C ALA A 36 15.00 0.55 -2.51
N ALA A 37 15.96 1.39 -2.17
CA ALA A 37 15.74 2.77 -1.78
C ALA A 37 16.71 3.69 -2.52
N CYS A 38 16.18 4.65 -3.25
CA CYS A 38 16.96 5.62 -4.02
C CYS A 38 16.93 6.97 -3.32
N ALA A 39 18.09 7.59 -3.15
CA ALA A 39 18.16 8.93 -2.60
C ALA A 39 17.56 9.95 -3.59
N PRO A 40 16.99 11.06 -3.09
CA PRO A 40 16.56 12.17 -3.92
C PRO A 40 17.69 12.70 -4.83
N TYR A 41 17.30 13.39 -5.91
CA TYR A 41 18.21 14.14 -6.78
C TYR A 41 19.35 13.32 -7.43
N GLY A 42 19.15 12.01 -7.63
CA GLY A 42 20.15 11.14 -8.26
C GLY A 42 21.30 10.77 -7.32
N GLY A 43 21.04 10.73 -6.02
CA GLY A 43 22.00 10.27 -5.01
C GLY A 43 22.18 8.75 -4.97
N PRO A 44 22.69 8.22 -3.85
CA PRO A 44 22.95 6.79 -3.68
C PRO A 44 21.71 5.89 -3.79
N VAL A 45 21.96 4.62 -4.10
CA VAL A 45 20.96 3.56 -4.20
C VAL A 45 21.32 2.45 -3.21
N ALA A 46 20.37 2.09 -2.35
CA ALA A 46 20.47 0.99 -1.41
C ALA A 46 19.67 -0.21 -1.93
N LEU A 47 20.26 -1.41 -1.86
CA LEU A 47 19.64 -2.66 -2.29
C LEU A 47 19.79 -3.71 -1.19
N LEU A 48 18.65 -4.25 -0.72
CA LEU A 48 18.61 -5.40 0.18
C LEU A 48 17.89 -6.54 -0.48
N ARG A 49 18.48 -7.74 -0.45
CA ARG A 49 17.86 -8.96 -1.01
C ARG A 49 16.47 -9.19 -0.40
N ASP A 50 15.44 -9.25 -1.27
CA ASP A 50 14.06 -9.50 -0.84
C ASP A 50 13.92 -10.97 -0.41
N PRO A 51 13.63 -11.26 0.87
CA PRO A 51 13.51 -12.63 1.37
C PRO A 51 12.26 -13.34 0.84
N LYS A 52 11.28 -12.62 0.29
CA LYS A 52 10.07 -13.20 -0.29
C LYS A 52 10.29 -13.71 -1.71
N LYS A 53 11.46 -13.46 -2.31
CA LYS A 53 11.77 -13.82 -3.69
C LYS A 53 12.82 -14.93 -3.73
N LEU A 54 12.45 -16.05 -4.36
CA LEU A 54 13.34 -17.19 -4.57
C LEU A 54 14.32 -16.90 -5.70
N VAL A 55 15.61 -17.01 -5.41
CA VAL A 55 16.66 -16.81 -6.42
C VAL A 55 17.73 -17.85 -6.35
N LYS A 56 18.32 -18.12 -7.51
CA LYS A 56 19.45 -19.01 -7.67
C LYS A 56 20.68 -18.39 -7.03
N VAL A 57 21.01 -18.86 -5.85
CA VAL A 57 22.23 -18.49 -5.11
C VAL A 57 23.39 -19.30 -5.69
N SER A 58 24.52 -18.66 -6.02
CA SER A 58 25.73 -19.37 -6.41
C SER A 58 26.40 -20.00 -5.18
N SER A 59 27.17 -21.06 -5.36
CA SER A 59 27.88 -21.75 -4.25
C SER A 59 28.77 -20.83 -3.41
N ASP A 60 29.26 -19.74 -4.02
CA ASP A 60 30.22 -18.82 -3.42
C ASP A 60 29.55 -17.56 -2.84
N SER A 61 28.22 -17.45 -2.94
CA SER A 61 27.50 -16.31 -2.37
C SER A 61 27.44 -16.43 -0.84
N PRO A 62 27.62 -15.32 -0.10
CA PRO A 62 27.46 -15.32 1.35
C PRO A 62 26.04 -15.75 1.73
N LEU A 63 25.94 -16.61 2.75
CA LEU A 63 24.66 -17.11 3.28
C LEU A 63 23.83 -16.00 3.94
N ALA A 64 24.50 -15.07 4.63
CA ALA A 64 23.87 -13.92 5.24
C ALA A 64 23.54 -12.86 4.17
N ARG A 65 22.34 -12.25 4.28
CA ARG A 65 21.99 -11.13 3.41
C ARG A 65 22.94 -9.96 3.67
N GLN A 66 23.17 -9.19 2.63
CA GLN A 66 23.87 -7.91 2.72
C GLN A 66 22.98 -6.80 2.19
N LEU A 67 23.03 -5.66 2.88
CA LEU A 67 22.50 -4.41 2.36
C LEU A 67 23.63 -3.74 1.59
N LEU A 68 23.46 -3.61 0.28
CA LEU A 68 24.46 -3.07 -0.63
C LEU A 68 24.16 -1.60 -0.92
N LEU A 69 25.20 -0.76 -0.90
CA LEU A 69 25.09 0.68 -1.16
C LEU A 69 25.86 1.00 -2.44
N PHE A 70 25.21 1.68 -3.37
CA PHE A 70 25.75 2.06 -4.67
C PHE A 70 25.61 3.56 -4.90
N ASN A 71 26.45 4.13 -5.75
CA ASN A 71 26.14 5.43 -6.35
C ASN A 71 25.16 5.27 -7.52
N ALA A 72 24.72 6.38 -8.10
CA ALA A 72 23.79 6.38 -9.24
C ALA A 72 24.32 5.64 -10.49
N CYS A 73 25.63 5.44 -10.60
CA CYS A 73 26.25 4.68 -11.70
C CYS A 73 26.39 3.17 -11.41
N GLY A 74 25.81 2.69 -10.31
CA GLY A 74 25.88 1.29 -9.90
C GLY A 74 27.25 0.86 -9.35
N ARG A 75 28.15 1.80 -9.03
CA ARG A 75 29.43 1.50 -8.38
C ARG A 75 29.21 1.36 -6.88
N LYS A 76 29.69 0.28 -6.29
CA LYS A 76 29.57 0.02 -4.85
C LYS A 76 30.29 1.10 -4.05
N LEU A 77 29.56 1.68 -3.09
CA LEU A 77 30.05 2.60 -2.08
C LEU A 77 30.40 1.85 -0.80
N GLY A 78 29.58 0.86 -0.43
CA GLY A 78 29.72 0.14 0.82
C GLY A 78 28.71 -0.98 0.97
N SER A 79 28.71 -1.61 2.14
CA SER A 79 27.75 -2.66 2.48
C SER A 79 27.57 -2.75 3.99
N VAL A 80 26.37 -3.11 4.43
CA VAL A 80 26.06 -3.39 5.83
C VAL A 80 25.89 -4.89 6.02
N ASP A 81 26.54 -5.45 7.05
CA ASP A 81 26.28 -6.82 7.51
C ASP A 81 24.87 -6.90 8.09
N TRP A 82 24.03 -7.72 7.47
CA TRP A 82 22.63 -7.85 7.88
C TRP A 82 22.40 -8.91 8.96
N THR A 83 23.41 -9.75 9.26
CA THR A 83 23.33 -10.86 10.23
C THR A 83 22.70 -10.45 11.57
N PRO A 84 23.08 -9.30 12.20
CA PRO A 84 22.52 -8.90 13.49
C PRO A 84 20.99 -8.67 13.49
N PHE A 85 20.43 -8.29 12.34
CA PHE A 85 18.98 -8.09 12.18
C PHE A 85 18.26 -9.42 11.94
N GLU A 86 18.90 -10.37 11.24
CA GLU A 86 18.37 -11.72 11.02
C GLU A 86 18.34 -12.54 12.30
N ASP A 87 19.41 -12.50 13.09
CA ASP A 87 19.52 -13.19 14.37
C ASP A 87 18.43 -12.74 15.36
N LYS A 88 18.13 -11.43 15.34
CA LYS A 88 17.03 -10.83 16.13
C LYS A 88 15.65 -11.03 15.51
N LYS A 89 15.57 -11.63 14.32
CA LYS A 89 14.33 -11.80 13.53
C LYS A 89 13.59 -10.49 13.29
N GLU A 90 14.35 -9.42 13.09
CA GLU A 90 13.80 -8.10 12.77
C GLU A 90 13.16 -8.12 11.37
N THR A 91 11.98 -7.52 11.28
CA THR A 91 11.25 -7.40 10.02
C THR A 91 11.40 -5.96 9.52
N LEU A 92 12.09 -5.78 8.40
CA LEU A 92 12.23 -4.47 7.77
C LEU A 92 10.85 -4.02 7.23
N VAL A 93 10.41 -2.84 7.64
CA VAL A 93 9.21 -2.17 7.11
C VAL A 93 9.59 -1.42 5.83
N GLY A 94 10.73 -0.73 5.84
CA GLY A 94 11.28 -0.09 4.64
C GLY A 94 12.56 0.68 4.92
N MET A 95 13.08 1.28 3.85
CA MET A 95 14.32 2.05 3.85
C MET A 95 14.08 3.41 3.17
N THR A 96 14.75 4.45 3.64
CA THR A 96 14.68 5.79 3.04
C THR A 96 16.01 6.51 3.22
N TRP A 97 16.31 7.45 2.34
CA TRP A 97 17.47 8.33 2.50
C TRP A 97 17.04 9.65 3.13
N THR A 98 17.85 10.17 4.06
CA THR A 98 17.69 11.53 4.59
C THR A 98 18.33 12.57 3.67
N ASP A 99 18.04 13.85 3.88
CA ASP A 99 18.66 14.96 3.15
C ASP A 99 20.18 15.06 3.40
N GLU A 100 20.67 14.50 4.52
CA GLU A 100 22.11 14.38 4.83
C GLU A 100 22.74 13.11 4.24
N LEU A 101 22.06 12.40 3.33
CA LEU A 101 22.54 11.18 2.67
C LEU A 101 22.83 10.02 3.62
N ARG A 102 22.01 9.88 4.65
CA ARG A 102 22.03 8.72 5.55
C ARG A 102 20.90 7.77 5.20
N LEU A 103 21.17 6.47 5.14
CA LEU A 103 20.17 5.47 4.88
C LEU A 103 19.50 5.05 6.18
N LEU A 104 18.25 5.48 6.37
CA LEU A 104 17.42 5.09 7.49
C LEU A 104 16.66 3.81 7.18
N CYS A 105 16.85 2.78 8.01
CA CYS A 105 16.08 1.54 8.01
C CYS A 105 15.10 1.53 9.19
N VAL A 106 13.81 1.30 8.90
CA VAL A 106 12.74 1.22 9.92
C VAL A 106 12.24 -0.22 10.02
N PHE A 107 12.21 -0.75 11.23
CA PHE A 107 11.80 -2.13 11.51
C PHE A 107 10.45 -2.20 12.21
N ALA A 108 9.76 -3.34 12.07
CA ALA A 108 8.43 -3.57 12.64
C ALA A 108 8.43 -3.49 14.18
N SER A 109 9.56 -3.78 14.83
CA SER A 109 9.74 -3.60 16.27
C SER A 109 9.70 -2.14 16.74
N GLY A 110 9.74 -1.18 15.80
CA GLY A 110 9.94 0.24 16.08
C GLY A 110 11.40 0.65 16.13
N THR A 111 12.35 -0.30 16.03
CA THR A 111 13.77 0.03 15.91
C THR A 111 14.01 0.79 14.61
N CYS A 112 14.78 1.86 14.68
CA CYS A 112 15.28 2.63 13.55
C CYS A 112 16.81 2.67 13.60
N VAL A 113 17.45 2.44 12.46
CA VAL A 113 18.91 2.50 12.34
C VAL A 113 19.28 3.29 11.09
N ALA A 114 20.11 4.31 11.26
CA ALA A 114 20.68 5.11 10.18
C ALA A 114 22.11 4.67 9.90
N PHE A 115 22.42 4.48 8.62
CA PHE A 115 23.75 4.14 8.13
C PHE A 115 24.32 5.25 7.26
N SER A 116 25.63 5.43 7.33
CA SER A 116 26.39 6.26 6.40
C SER A 116 26.36 5.66 4.98
N MET A 117 26.83 6.41 3.98
CA MET A 117 26.97 5.91 2.60
C MET A 117 27.99 4.75 2.45
N SER A 118 28.92 4.59 3.40
CA SER A 118 29.85 3.45 3.47
C SER A 118 29.25 2.24 4.18
N GLY A 119 28.12 2.40 4.89
CA GLY A 119 27.45 1.33 5.62
C GLY A 119 27.79 1.28 7.11
N ASP A 120 28.42 2.33 7.65
CA ASP A 120 28.69 2.43 9.09
C ASP A 120 27.41 2.85 9.83
N GLU A 121 27.10 2.21 10.95
CA GLU A 121 25.96 2.60 11.79
C GLU A 121 26.25 3.95 12.47
N GLU A 122 25.42 4.96 12.20
CA GLU A 122 25.58 6.30 12.75
C GLU A 122 24.61 6.58 13.89
N THR A 123 23.35 6.15 13.76
CA THR A 123 22.31 6.44 14.76
C THR A 123 21.35 5.28 14.90
N ARG A 124 20.96 4.99 16.14
CA ARG A 124 19.98 3.97 16.49
C ARG A 124 19.02 4.51 17.53
N PHE A 125 17.73 4.38 17.28
CA PHE A 125 16.67 4.78 18.20
C PHE A 125 15.45 3.87 18.07
N SER A 126 14.47 4.03 18.96
CA SER A 126 13.21 3.28 18.92
C SER A 126 12.03 4.23 18.88
N LEU A 127 11.09 3.98 17.97
CA LEU A 127 9.81 4.66 17.87
C LEU A 127 8.85 4.22 18.97
N LEU A 128 9.00 2.99 19.45
CA LEU A 128 8.11 2.39 20.43
C LEU A 128 8.79 2.29 21.80
N PRO A 129 8.04 2.43 22.91
CA PRO A 129 8.58 2.22 24.25
C PRO A 129 9.19 0.82 24.41
N PRO A 130 10.21 0.66 25.26
CA PRO A 130 10.79 -0.66 25.55
C PRO A 130 9.72 -1.67 25.99
N GLY A 131 9.72 -2.86 25.38
CA GLY A 131 8.75 -3.92 25.68
C GLY A 131 7.35 -3.72 25.09
N ALA A 132 7.15 -2.72 24.23
CA ALA A 132 5.90 -2.57 23.49
C ALA A 132 5.60 -3.81 22.65
N LYS A 133 4.35 -4.28 22.71
CA LYS A 133 3.84 -5.35 21.84
C LYS A 133 3.27 -4.84 20.51
N ASP A 134 3.12 -3.52 20.39
CA ASP A 134 2.69 -2.88 19.16
C ASP A 134 3.83 -2.92 18.13
N LYS A 135 3.50 -2.80 16.85
CA LYS A 135 4.47 -2.82 15.75
C LYS A 135 4.24 -1.68 14.80
N VAL A 136 5.29 -1.28 14.09
CA VAL A 136 5.17 -0.34 12.97
C VAL A 136 4.56 -1.09 11.78
N ALA A 137 3.42 -0.61 11.29
CA ALA A 137 2.73 -1.15 10.12
C ALA A 137 3.25 -0.50 8.83
N THR A 138 3.46 0.81 8.83
CA THR A 138 4.04 1.58 7.72
C THR A 138 4.66 2.87 8.24
N PHE A 139 5.48 3.54 7.43
CA PHE A 139 6.03 4.85 7.74
C PHE A 139 6.20 5.70 6.49
N GLU A 140 6.24 7.01 6.69
CA GLU A 140 6.59 8.00 5.69
C GLU A 140 7.69 8.90 6.25
N ALA A 141 8.66 9.26 5.41
CA ALA A 141 9.80 10.09 5.81
C ALA A 141 9.92 11.32 4.92
N TRP A 142 10.52 12.37 5.46
CA TRP A 142 10.82 13.62 4.76
C TRP A 142 12.13 14.17 5.29
N GLY A 143 12.99 14.72 4.44
CA GLY A 143 14.24 15.35 4.83
C GLY A 143 15.01 14.63 5.94
N GLY A 144 14.93 15.14 7.18
CA GLY A 144 15.50 14.51 8.38
C GLY A 144 14.51 13.87 9.36
N GLY A 145 13.21 13.80 9.06
CA GLY A 145 12.16 13.31 9.96
C GLY A 145 11.32 12.16 9.39
N LEU A 146 10.49 11.56 10.23
CA LEU A 146 9.57 10.50 9.85
C LEU A 146 8.29 10.48 10.70
N VAL A 147 7.25 9.86 10.15
CA VAL A 147 6.05 9.46 10.88
C VAL A 147 5.77 7.98 10.60
N ALA A 148 5.56 7.22 11.66
CA ALA A 148 5.20 5.81 11.58
C ALA A 148 3.75 5.60 12.06
N LEU A 149 3.00 4.77 11.34
CA LEU A 149 1.71 4.25 11.77
C LEU A 149 1.92 2.88 12.40
N THR A 150 1.43 2.70 13.62
CA THR A 150 1.47 1.41 14.29
C THR A 150 0.29 0.52 13.90
N GLU A 151 0.38 -0.79 14.14
CA GLU A 151 -0.73 -1.73 13.95
C GLU A 151 -1.95 -1.33 14.78
N LYS A 152 -1.77 -0.71 15.96
CA LYS A 152 -2.88 -0.16 16.76
C LYS A 152 -3.38 1.21 16.30
N MET A 153 -3.02 1.64 15.09
CA MET A 153 -3.44 2.92 14.48
C MET A 153 -3.01 4.15 15.29
N ALA A 154 -1.89 4.07 16.00
CA ALA A 154 -1.25 5.24 16.61
C ALA A 154 -0.20 5.81 15.64
N LEU A 155 -0.04 7.13 15.63
CA LEU A 155 1.06 7.76 14.91
C LEU A 155 2.21 8.02 15.88
N VAL A 156 3.42 7.67 15.48
CA VAL A 156 4.65 8.07 16.16
C VAL A 156 5.41 8.99 15.23
N GLN A 157 5.65 10.23 15.66
CA GLN A 157 6.42 11.19 14.88
C GLN A 157 7.80 11.40 15.49
N VAL A 158 8.80 11.47 14.62
CA VAL A 158 10.13 11.99 14.91
C VAL A 158 10.38 13.12 13.92
N LEU A 159 10.47 14.36 14.40
CA LEU A 159 10.64 15.53 13.52
C LEU A 159 12.03 15.60 12.91
N ASP A 160 13.00 15.09 13.65
CA ASP A 160 14.41 15.09 13.33
C ASP A 160 15.03 13.83 13.94
N VAL A 161 15.65 13.03 13.08
CA VAL A 161 16.30 11.75 13.40
C VAL A 161 17.53 11.96 14.28
N ASP A 162 18.18 13.12 14.24
CA ASP A 162 19.36 13.43 15.05
C ASP A 162 19.02 13.77 16.50
N SER A 163 17.95 14.55 16.72
CA SER A 163 17.47 14.90 18.06
C SER A 163 16.55 13.85 18.69
N TYR A 164 16.05 12.90 17.88
CA TYR A 164 15.21 11.75 18.23
C TYR A 164 14.30 11.95 19.47
N GLU A 165 13.19 12.68 19.28
CA GLU A 165 12.10 12.72 20.27
C GLU A 165 10.84 12.04 19.72
N PRO A 166 10.66 10.70 19.91
CA PRO A 166 9.44 10.02 19.50
C PRO A 166 8.23 10.58 20.23
N LYS A 167 7.36 11.26 19.48
CA LYS A 167 6.09 11.78 20.00
C LYS A 167 4.99 10.80 19.59
N LEU A 168 4.53 10.02 20.57
CA LEU A 168 3.32 9.23 20.42
C LEU A 168 2.14 10.19 20.32
N LEU A 169 1.50 10.17 19.17
CA LEU A 169 0.38 11.00 18.85
C LEU A 169 -0.84 10.07 18.87
N PRO A 170 -1.67 10.07 19.93
CA PRO A 170 -2.95 9.36 19.97
C PRO A 170 -3.93 10.03 19.02
N LEU A 171 -3.65 9.95 17.73
CA LEU A 171 -4.09 10.91 16.75
C LEU A 171 -4.28 10.23 15.41
N VAL A 172 -5.48 9.73 15.17
CA VAL A 172 -6.10 10.09 13.90
C VAL A 172 -7.06 11.25 14.18
N ALA A 173 -7.94 11.14 15.20
CA ALA A 173 -8.98 12.14 15.47
C ALA A 173 -8.44 13.52 15.91
N ALA A 174 -7.42 13.57 16.76
CA ALA A 174 -6.85 14.86 17.19
C ALA A 174 -5.98 15.53 16.09
N PHE A 175 -5.37 14.77 15.17
CA PHE A 175 -4.74 15.35 13.98
C PHE A 175 -5.77 15.87 12.99
N ALA A 176 -6.83 15.10 12.75
CA ALA A 176 -7.95 15.55 11.94
C ALA A 176 -8.50 16.88 12.49
N LYS A 177 -8.67 16.98 13.81
CA LYS A 177 -9.08 18.23 14.47
C LYS A 177 -8.07 19.36 14.28
N LYS A 178 -6.77 19.12 14.50
CA LYS A 178 -5.71 20.13 14.36
C LYS A 178 -5.62 20.69 12.94
N PHE A 179 -5.68 19.81 11.93
CA PHE A 179 -5.61 20.18 10.52
C PHE A 179 -6.98 20.48 9.90
N LYS A 180 -8.05 20.48 10.70
CA LYS A 180 -9.43 20.69 10.25
C LYS A 180 -9.80 19.78 9.08
N VAL A 181 -9.33 18.53 9.11
CA VAL A 181 -9.64 17.51 8.11
C VAL A 181 -11.14 17.23 8.18
N PRO A 182 -11.89 17.37 7.06
CA PRO A 182 -13.31 17.07 7.06
C PRO A 182 -13.57 15.62 7.47
N ASP A 183 -14.59 15.40 8.31
CA ASP A 183 -14.99 14.08 8.82
C ASP A 183 -15.10 13.01 7.70
N LYS A 184 -15.69 13.38 6.56
CA LYS A 184 -15.82 12.49 5.39
C LYS A 184 -14.46 12.06 4.83
N ARG A 185 -13.46 12.95 4.81
CA ARG A 185 -12.09 12.65 4.35
C ARG A 185 -11.38 11.75 5.35
N PHE A 186 -11.49 12.07 6.64
CA PHE A 186 -10.95 11.26 7.73
C PHE A 186 -11.44 9.80 7.66
N TYR A 187 -12.75 9.61 7.54
CA TYR A 187 -13.35 8.28 7.46
C TYR A 187 -12.81 7.50 6.25
N ARG A 188 -12.75 8.11 5.06
CA ARG A 188 -12.21 7.46 3.85
C ARG A 188 -10.77 6.99 4.05
N VAL A 189 -9.91 7.83 4.61
CA VAL A 189 -8.51 7.50 4.87
C VAL A 189 -8.39 6.35 5.89
N LYS A 190 -9.13 6.41 7.00
CA LYS A 190 -9.10 5.37 8.03
C LYS A 190 -9.67 4.03 7.51
N ILE A 191 -10.74 4.05 6.73
CA ILE A 191 -11.31 2.83 6.09
C ILE A 191 -10.28 2.19 5.18
N LYS A 192 -9.68 2.98 4.27
CA LYS A 192 -8.68 2.50 3.32
C LYS A 192 -7.47 1.90 4.06
N ALA A 193 -6.92 2.61 5.03
CA ALA A 193 -5.78 2.14 5.81
C ALA A 193 -6.09 0.83 6.57
N LEU A 194 -7.27 0.71 7.18
CA LEU A 194 -7.68 -0.51 7.90
C LEU A 194 -7.90 -1.70 6.95
N ALA A 195 -8.40 -1.44 5.73
CA ALA A 195 -8.56 -2.47 4.71
C ALA A 195 -7.21 -2.93 4.14
N GLU A 196 -6.35 -2.01 3.69
CA GLU A 196 -5.01 -2.30 3.14
C GLU A 196 -4.12 -3.05 4.15
N THR A 197 -4.28 -2.75 5.45
CA THR A 197 -3.59 -3.46 6.54
C THR A 197 -4.31 -4.73 7.02
N ARG A 198 -5.43 -5.10 6.38
CA ARG A 198 -6.25 -6.30 6.67
C ARG A 198 -6.72 -6.41 8.12
N GLN A 199 -6.94 -5.28 8.77
CA GLN A 199 -7.40 -5.20 10.15
C GLN A 199 -8.93 -5.26 10.23
N TRP A 200 -9.49 -6.40 9.80
CA TRP A 200 -10.93 -6.58 9.63
C TRP A 200 -11.75 -6.36 10.91
N ASP A 201 -11.27 -6.84 12.05
CA ASP A 201 -11.94 -6.63 13.35
C ASP A 201 -11.98 -5.15 13.75
N ALA A 202 -10.90 -4.42 13.47
CA ALA A 202 -10.82 -2.99 13.75
C ALA A 202 -11.71 -2.20 12.79
N LEU A 203 -11.78 -2.60 11.52
CA LEU A 203 -12.70 -2.01 10.53
C LEU A 203 -14.16 -2.24 10.91
N HIS A 204 -14.51 -3.45 11.38
CA HIS A 204 -15.85 -3.75 11.88
C HIS A 204 -16.21 -2.90 13.08
N LYS A 205 -15.34 -2.82 14.10
CA LYS A 205 -15.53 -1.92 15.25
C LYS A 205 -15.68 -0.46 14.82
N PHE A 206 -14.85 -0.01 13.87
CA PHE A 206 -14.91 1.36 13.35
C PHE A 206 -16.25 1.66 12.67
N SER A 207 -16.81 0.70 11.93
CA SER A 207 -18.12 0.82 11.28
C SER A 207 -19.29 0.94 12.25
N MET A 208 -19.07 0.65 13.54
CA MET A 208 -20.07 0.72 14.61
C MET A 208 -19.95 1.99 15.47
N GLU A 209 -18.90 2.81 15.29
CA GLU A 209 -18.71 4.05 16.07
C GLU A 209 -19.81 5.09 15.82
N LYS A 210 -20.34 5.16 14.59
CA LYS A 210 -21.46 6.03 14.21
C LYS A 210 -22.52 5.22 13.47
N LYS A 211 -23.80 5.43 13.83
CA LYS A 211 -24.94 4.81 13.14
C LYS A 211 -24.93 5.14 11.63
N THR A 212 -24.56 6.37 11.30
CA THR A 212 -24.42 6.86 9.92
C THR A 212 -23.02 7.47 9.73
N PRO A 213 -22.05 6.70 9.21
CA PRO A 213 -20.72 7.20 8.89
C PRO A 213 -20.79 8.36 7.87
N PRO A 214 -20.00 9.44 8.02
CA PRO A 214 -20.00 10.60 7.11
C PRO A 214 -19.72 10.28 5.63
N CYS A 215 -19.06 9.15 5.35
CA CYS A 215 -18.78 8.67 4.01
C CYS A 215 -19.76 7.59 3.50
N GLY A 216 -20.76 7.20 4.30
CA GLY A 216 -21.65 6.08 4.01
C GLY A 216 -20.97 4.71 4.17
N PHE A 217 -21.77 3.64 4.06
CA PHE A 217 -21.27 2.25 4.09
C PHE A 217 -20.70 1.79 2.74
N LYS A 218 -21.02 2.49 1.63
CA LYS A 218 -20.41 2.25 0.30
C LYS A 218 -18.88 2.26 0.37
N ALA A 219 -18.29 3.22 1.09
CA ALA A 219 -16.85 3.32 1.25
C ALA A 219 -16.23 2.09 1.96
N PHE A 220 -16.92 1.52 2.94
CA PHE A 220 -16.47 0.30 3.62
C PHE A 220 -16.54 -0.91 2.69
N ALA A 221 -17.64 -1.05 1.94
CA ALA A 221 -17.84 -2.16 1.04
C ALA A 221 -16.79 -2.22 -0.08
N ILE A 222 -16.52 -1.07 -0.72
CA ILE A 222 -15.50 -0.97 -1.79
C ILE A 222 -14.12 -1.34 -1.25
N ALA A 223 -13.71 -0.78 -0.11
CA ALA A 223 -12.39 -1.03 0.46
C ALA A 223 -12.18 -2.51 0.84
N CYS A 224 -13.21 -3.20 1.35
CA CYS A 224 -13.13 -4.64 1.61
C CYS A 224 -12.95 -5.46 0.32
N LEU A 225 -13.63 -5.07 -0.77
CA LEU A 225 -13.54 -5.80 -2.03
C LEU A 225 -12.19 -5.59 -2.73
N GLU A 226 -11.64 -4.38 -2.70
CA GLU A 226 -10.31 -4.07 -3.27
C GLU A 226 -9.23 -5.01 -2.70
N GLU A 227 -9.39 -5.45 -1.45
CA GLU A 227 -8.48 -6.37 -0.75
C GLU A 227 -8.93 -7.84 -0.79
N GLY A 228 -10.01 -8.15 -1.50
CA GLY A 228 -10.51 -9.51 -1.74
C GLY A 228 -11.46 -10.09 -0.67
N GLU A 229 -11.88 -9.30 0.33
CA GLU A 229 -12.79 -9.75 1.40
C GLU A 229 -14.27 -9.57 1.02
N LYS A 230 -14.75 -10.45 0.15
CA LYS A 230 -16.11 -10.40 -0.40
C LYS A 230 -17.20 -10.45 0.69
N GLN A 231 -17.06 -11.33 1.69
CA GLN A 231 -18.07 -11.49 2.74
C GLN A 231 -18.30 -10.21 3.56
N GLN A 232 -17.24 -9.44 3.82
CA GLN A 232 -17.35 -8.18 4.54
C GLN A 232 -17.97 -7.09 3.66
N ALA A 233 -17.60 -7.05 2.38
CA ALA A 233 -18.19 -6.13 1.41
C ALA A 233 -19.72 -6.31 1.31
N GLU A 234 -20.19 -7.55 1.28
CA GLU A 234 -21.62 -7.90 1.28
C GLU A 234 -22.33 -7.39 2.54
N ASN A 235 -21.74 -7.64 3.71
CA ASN A 235 -22.29 -7.18 4.99
C ASN A 235 -22.43 -5.65 5.07
N TYR A 236 -21.45 -4.91 4.54
CA TYR A 236 -21.53 -3.45 4.49
C TYR A 236 -22.53 -2.94 3.46
N THR A 237 -22.64 -3.61 2.30
CA THR A 237 -23.62 -3.28 1.26
C THR A 237 -25.05 -3.47 1.75
N ALA A 238 -25.30 -4.50 2.56
CA ALA A 238 -26.60 -4.72 3.19
C ALA A 238 -27.02 -3.55 4.12
N ARG A 239 -26.06 -2.85 4.72
CA ARG A 239 -26.27 -1.72 5.65
C ARG A 239 -26.49 -0.37 4.95
N ILE A 240 -26.35 -0.29 3.62
CA ILE A 240 -26.63 0.94 2.87
C ILE A 240 -28.15 1.18 2.85
N THR A 241 -28.59 2.33 3.35
CA THR A 241 -30.01 2.70 3.45
C THR A 241 -30.54 3.34 2.17
N SER A 242 -29.71 4.10 1.45
CA SER A 242 -30.08 4.71 0.18
C SER A 242 -30.17 3.62 -0.89
N VAL A 243 -31.32 3.52 -1.53
CA VAL A 243 -31.59 2.50 -2.54
C VAL A 243 -30.69 2.69 -3.77
N ASP A 244 -30.56 3.92 -4.26
CA ASP A 244 -29.73 4.24 -5.41
C ASP A 244 -28.24 4.00 -5.11
N GLU A 245 -27.76 4.45 -3.95
CA GLU A 245 -26.37 4.23 -3.55
C GLU A 245 -26.08 2.73 -3.36
N LYS A 246 -27.05 1.98 -2.83
CA LYS A 246 -26.93 0.52 -2.69
C LYS A 246 -26.86 -0.16 -4.04
N PHE A 247 -27.71 0.23 -4.99
CA PHE A 247 -27.69 -0.30 -6.35
C PHE A 247 -26.36 -0.01 -7.04
N GLU A 248 -25.89 1.24 -7.03
CA GLU A 248 -24.58 1.60 -7.59
C GLU A 248 -23.43 0.83 -6.95
N THR A 249 -23.50 0.61 -5.63
CA THR A 249 -22.48 -0.18 -4.93
C THR A 249 -22.51 -1.62 -5.40
N LEU A 250 -23.68 -2.26 -5.50
CA LEU A 250 -23.79 -3.63 -5.99
C LEU A 250 -23.24 -3.79 -7.42
N ILE A 251 -23.51 -2.83 -8.30
CA ILE A 251 -22.93 -2.80 -9.64
C ILE A 251 -21.40 -2.70 -9.58
N HIS A 252 -20.86 -1.78 -8.77
CA HIS A 252 -19.41 -1.61 -8.63
C HIS A 252 -18.72 -2.84 -8.00
N LEU A 253 -19.46 -3.65 -7.24
CA LEU A 253 -18.96 -4.88 -6.64
C LEU A 253 -19.18 -6.13 -7.53
N ASP A 254 -19.64 -5.96 -8.78
CA ASP A 254 -20.03 -7.03 -9.70
C ASP A 254 -21.08 -8.01 -9.13
N MET A 255 -21.89 -7.53 -8.18
CA MET A 255 -22.95 -8.30 -7.52
C MET A 255 -24.27 -8.19 -8.31
N TYR A 256 -24.22 -8.58 -9.58
CA TYR A 256 -25.35 -8.38 -10.53
C TYR A 256 -26.64 -9.10 -10.12
N SER A 257 -26.54 -10.27 -9.48
CA SER A 257 -27.72 -11.01 -8.98
C SER A 257 -28.50 -10.19 -7.94
N ASP A 258 -27.81 -9.61 -6.96
CA ASP A 258 -28.44 -8.81 -5.91
C ASP A 258 -28.90 -7.45 -6.46
N ALA A 259 -28.15 -6.86 -7.39
CA ALA A 259 -28.55 -5.65 -8.09
C ALA A 259 -29.85 -5.87 -8.89
N LEU A 260 -29.97 -7.03 -9.57
CA LEU A 260 -31.16 -7.42 -10.31
C LEU A 260 -32.38 -7.56 -9.38
N GLN A 261 -32.24 -8.30 -8.28
CA GLN A 261 -33.32 -8.47 -7.31
C GLN A 261 -33.79 -7.13 -6.74
N LEU A 262 -32.85 -6.20 -6.51
CA LEU A 262 -33.17 -4.85 -6.07
C LEU A 262 -33.95 -4.08 -7.14
N ALA A 263 -33.53 -4.14 -8.41
CA ALA A 263 -34.21 -3.48 -9.53
C ALA A 263 -35.64 -4.01 -9.75
N ILE A 264 -35.82 -5.35 -9.69
CA ILE A 264 -37.13 -6.00 -9.78
C ILE A 264 -38.05 -5.52 -8.65
N LYS A 265 -37.54 -5.50 -7.41
CA LYS A 265 -38.29 -5.06 -6.23
C LYS A 265 -38.75 -3.61 -6.34
N LEU A 266 -37.93 -2.75 -6.93
CA LEU A 266 -38.25 -1.33 -7.14
C LEU A 266 -39.14 -1.09 -8.35
N LYS A 267 -39.28 -2.08 -9.24
CA LYS A 267 -39.93 -1.95 -10.55
C LYS A 267 -39.36 -0.79 -11.35
N ASP A 268 -38.04 -0.67 -11.34
CA ASP A 268 -37.30 0.42 -11.99
C ASP A 268 -36.71 -0.08 -13.33
N PRO A 269 -37.25 0.38 -14.49
CA PRO A 269 -36.83 -0.10 -15.79
C PRO A 269 -35.40 0.33 -16.16
N GLU A 270 -34.95 1.49 -15.68
CA GLU A 270 -33.59 1.97 -15.95
C GLU A 270 -32.56 1.09 -15.24
N LYS A 271 -32.81 0.76 -13.96
CA LYS A 271 -31.93 -0.12 -13.18
C LYS A 271 -31.91 -1.55 -13.74
N LEU A 272 -33.04 -2.08 -14.22
CA LEU A 272 -33.10 -3.38 -14.89
C LEU A 272 -32.25 -3.40 -16.15
N THR A 273 -32.41 -2.37 -17.01
CA THR A 273 -31.64 -2.22 -18.24
C THR A 273 -30.15 -2.07 -17.95
N ASN A 274 -29.80 -1.35 -16.88
CA ASN A 274 -28.41 -1.16 -16.46
C ASN A 274 -27.75 -2.50 -16.06
N VAL A 275 -28.43 -3.33 -15.24
CA VAL A 275 -27.92 -4.67 -14.90
C VAL A 275 -27.75 -5.53 -16.16
N ARG A 276 -28.75 -5.55 -17.04
CA ARG A 276 -28.71 -6.32 -18.30
C ARG A 276 -27.51 -5.92 -19.17
N ASN A 277 -27.22 -4.63 -19.30
CA ASN A 277 -26.18 -4.14 -20.20
C ASN A 277 -24.77 -4.33 -19.64
N LEU A 278 -24.60 -4.34 -18.32
CA LEU A 278 -23.30 -4.49 -17.67
C LEU A 278 -22.96 -5.95 -17.33
N CYS A 279 -23.96 -6.82 -17.21
CA CYS A 279 -23.74 -8.21 -16.88
C CYS A 279 -23.28 -9.03 -18.09
N ASN A 280 -22.22 -9.83 -17.93
CA ASN A 280 -21.73 -10.77 -18.94
C ASN A 280 -22.29 -12.20 -18.75
N ASP A 281 -23.19 -12.42 -17.79
CA ASP A 281 -23.81 -13.72 -17.50
C ASP A 281 -25.17 -13.83 -18.19
N ASP A 282 -25.27 -14.73 -19.17
CA ASP A 282 -26.48 -14.99 -19.95
C ASP A 282 -27.68 -15.33 -19.06
N ASN A 283 -27.48 -16.00 -17.93
CA ASN A 283 -28.58 -16.36 -17.03
C ASN A 283 -29.18 -15.12 -16.35
N ILE A 284 -28.33 -14.21 -15.87
CA ILE A 284 -28.77 -12.97 -15.22
C ILE A 284 -29.44 -12.05 -16.26
N CYS A 285 -28.88 -11.96 -17.47
CA CYS A 285 -29.47 -11.22 -18.58
C CYS A 285 -30.87 -11.75 -18.95
N ASN A 286 -31.02 -13.07 -19.10
CA ASN A 286 -32.32 -13.69 -19.37
C ASN A 286 -33.34 -13.44 -18.24
N GLN A 287 -32.90 -13.45 -16.98
CA GLN A 287 -33.76 -13.12 -15.85
C GLN A 287 -34.19 -11.64 -15.85
N ALA A 288 -33.28 -10.73 -16.21
CA ALA A 288 -33.59 -9.32 -16.35
C ALA A 288 -34.63 -9.08 -17.46
N ASP A 289 -34.50 -9.76 -18.60
CA ASP A 289 -35.41 -9.67 -19.73
C ASP A 289 -36.80 -10.19 -19.39
N LYS A 290 -36.85 -11.35 -18.74
CA LYS A 290 -38.10 -11.94 -18.27
C LYS A 290 -38.80 -11.02 -17.27
N ALA A 291 -38.06 -10.46 -16.32
CA ALA A 291 -38.62 -9.50 -15.35
C ALA A 291 -39.12 -8.22 -16.03
N ALA A 292 -38.42 -7.74 -17.06
CA ALA A 292 -38.86 -6.58 -17.83
C ALA A 292 -40.17 -6.83 -18.61
N MET A 293 -40.35 -8.05 -19.16
CA MET A 293 -41.62 -8.46 -19.77
C MET A 293 -42.74 -8.62 -18.73
N GLU A 294 -42.47 -9.29 -17.60
CA GLU A 294 -43.45 -9.52 -16.53
C GLU A 294 -43.95 -8.20 -15.90
N LEU A 295 -43.09 -7.18 -15.85
CA LEU A 295 -43.44 -5.84 -15.38
C LEU A 295 -44.05 -4.93 -16.46
N GLY A 296 -44.13 -5.40 -17.72
CA GLY A 296 -44.76 -4.69 -18.83
C GLY A 296 -43.92 -3.55 -19.42
N PHE A 297 -42.60 -3.57 -19.24
CA PHE A 297 -41.70 -2.56 -19.80
C PHE A 297 -41.30 -2.85 -21.25
N VAL A 298 -41.42 -4.10 -21.69
CA VAL A 298 -41.08 -4.56 -23.03
C VAL A 298 -42.16 -5.53 -23.49
N SER A 299 -42.60 -5.36 -24.74
CA SER A 299 -43.62 -6.16 -25.42
C SER A 299 -43.04 -7.30 -26.25
#